data_AF-F4KZH2-F1
#
_entry.id   AF-F4KZH2-F1
#
_cell.length_a   1.000
_cell.length_b   1.000
_cell.length_c   1.000
_cell.angle_alpha   90.00
_cell.angle_beta   90.00
_cell.angle_gamma   90.00
#
_symmetry.space_group_name_H-M   'P 1'
#
loop_
_entity.id
_entity.type
_entity.pdbx_description
1 polymer ?
#
loop_
_entity_poly.entity_id
_entity_poly.type
_entity_poly.pdbx_seq_one_letter_code
_entity_poly.pdbx_strand_id
1 'polypeptide(L)'
;MDTIVFDKEIAVCCVAASSFPDDVLAAFQTLHGQLDRKEERQHFGLSHGQDNGGIHYLAAATELNTGEAEALGLDRFTIQKGAYLGITLHDYLKDLGEIGRTFERLLQTPDLDPQGYCLEIYDGKDVQCLVKLKTESVPLPPKLGQPAQRALASAGINTLEDCCRFRETELAKLHGVGPNALTKIKAAMAEHGLYFN
;
A
#
# COMPACT_ATOMS: atom_id res chain seq x y z
N MET A 1 -0.94 17.91 -10.16
CA MET A 1 -1.11 16.96 -9.04
C MET A 1 -2.56 17.07 -8.67
N ASP A 2 -3.26 15.96 -8.71
CA ASP A 2 -4.71 15.94 -8.56
C ASP A 2 -5.08 14.86 -7.56
N THR A 3 -6.10 15.13 -6.74
CA THR A 3 -6.64 14.13 -5.82
C THR A 3 -7.67 13.28 -6.54
N ILE A 4 -7.46 11.97 -6.51
CA ILE A 4 -8.35 10.96 -7.08
C ILE A 4 -8.96 10.17 -5.93
N VAL A 5 -10.26 9.90 -5.99
CA VAL A 5 -10.97 9.13 -4.95
C VAL A 5 -11.45 7.82 -5.56
N PHE A 6 -11.05 6.71 -4.97
CA PHE A 6 -11.64 5.40 -5.25
C PHE A 6 -12.75 5.12 -4.24
N ASP A 7 -13.99 4.97 -4.72
CA ASP A 7 -15.14 4.72 -3.86
C ASP A 7 -15.20 3.28 -3.34
N LYS A 8 -14.53 2.36 -4.04
CA LYS A 8 -14.51 0.93 -3.74
C LYS A 8 -13.09 0.38 -3.83
N GLU A 9 -12.86 -0.70 -3.11
CA GLU A 9 -11.64 -1.46 -3.23
C GLU A 9 -11.59 -2.18 -4.58
N ILE A 10 -10.38 -2.37 -5.11
CA ILE A 10 -10.16 -3.07 -6.38
C ILE A 10 -9.32 -4.31 -6.08
N ALA A 11 -9.90 -5.48 -6.26
CA ALA A 11 -9.17 -6.75 -6.17
C ALA A 11 -8.35 -6.94 -7.45
N VAL A 12 -7.07 -7.31 -7.31
CA VAL A 12 -6.16 -7.50 -8.43
C VAL A 12 -5.39 -8.81 -8.28
N CYS A 13 -5.19 -9.51 -9.40
CA CYS A 13 -4.24 -10.60 -9.54
C CYS A 13 -2.84 -10.02 -9.69
N CYS A 14 -1.85 -10.60 -9.02
CA CYS A 14 -0.50 -10.07 -8.94
C CYS A 14 0.56 -11.12 -9.32
N VAL A 15 1.66 -10.64 -9.89
CA VAL A 15 2.92 -11.36 -10.02
C VAL A 15 4.04 -10.44 -9.54
N ALA A 16 4.86 -10.91 -8.61
CA ALA A 16 6.02 -10.17 -8.13
C ALA A 16 7.16 -10.18 -9.16
N ALA A 17 7.84 -9.05 -9.33
CA ALA A 17 9.09 -8.99 -10.06
C ALA A 17 10.22 -9.60 -9.20
N SER A 18 11.04 -10.47 -9.79
CA SER A 18 12.17 -11.10 -9.09
C SER A 18 13.27 -10.09 -8.72
N SER A 19 13.45 -9.07 -9.56
CA SER A 19 14.34 -7.93 -9.35
C SER A 19 13.70 -6.65 -9.89
N PHE A 20 13.82 -5.56 -9.15
CA PHE A 20 13.40 -4.24 -9.62
C PHE A 20 14.64 -3.38 -9.95
N PRO A 21 14.66 -2.69 -11.10
CA PRO A 21 13.59 -2.59 -12.12
C PRO A 21 13.63 -3.68 -13.20
N ASP A 22 14.65 -4.53 -13.21
CA ASP A 22 15.00 -5.35 -14.38
C ASP A 22 13.92 -6.36 -14.81
N ASP A 23 13.18 -6.94 -13.85
CA ASP A 23 12.20 -7.99 -14.11
C ASP A 23 10.74 -7.49 -14.12
N VAL A 24 10.51 -6.18 -14.15
CA VAL A 24 9.15 -5.61 -14.23
C VAL A 24 8.41 -6.10 -15.49
N LEU A 25 9.09 -6.08 -16.65
CA LEU A 25 8.50 -6.58 -17.89
C LEU A 25 8.20 -8.08 -17.83
N ALA A 26 9.10 -8.88 -17.25
CA ALA A 26 8.91 -10.31 -17.08
C ALA A 26 7.69 -10.61 -16.18
N ALA A 27 7.50 -9.85 -15.10
CA ALA A 27 6.32 -9.98 -14.23
C ALA A 27 5.01 -9.70 -14.98
N PHE A 28 4.94 -8.63 -15.79
CA PHE A 28 3.77 -8.36 -16.64
C PHE A 28 3.54 -9.46 -17.67
N GLN A 29 4.59 -9.96 -18.32
CA GLN A 29 4.47 -11.05 -19.29
C GLN A 29 3.93 -12.33 -18.64
N THR A 30 4.41 -12.68 -17.44
CA THR A 30 3.90 -13.81 -16.67
C THR A 30 2.45 -13.62 -16.26
N LEU A 31 2.08 -12.45 -15.75
CA LEU A 31 0.69 -12.12 -15.39
C LEU A 31 -0.23 -12.22 -16.61
N HIS A 32 0.14 -11.57 -17.71
CA HIS A 32 -0.63 -11.62 -18.96
C HIS A 32 -0.69 -13.03 -19.55
N GLY A 33 0.30 -13.88 -19.32
CA GLY A 33 0.27 -15.28 -19.77
C GLY A 33 -0.81 -16.12 -19.07
N GLN A 34 -1.24 -15.71 -17.88
CA GLN A 34 -2.20 -16.45 -17.04
C GLN A 34 -3.62 -15.88 -17.08
N LEU A 35 -3.79 -14.63 -17.53
CA LEU A 35 -5.08 -13.96 -17.55
C LEU A 35 -5.74 -14.01 -18.93
N ASP A 36 -7.01 -14.41 -18.95
CA ASP A 36 -7.90 -14.23 -20.10
C ASP A 36 -8.48 -12.81 -20.14
N ARG A 37 -9.04 -12.41 -21.30
CA ARG A 37 -9.78 -11.15 -21.51
C ARG A 37 -8.98 -9.90 -21.08
N LYS A 38 -7.74 -9.81 -21.53
CA LYS A 38 -6.75 -8.83 -21.02
C LYS A 38 -7.16 -7.39 -21.28
N GLU A 39 -7.80 -7.16 -22.42
CA GLU A 39 -8.37 -5.89 -22.88
C GLU A 39 -9.54 -5.38 -22.01
N GLU A 40 -10.17 -6.24 -21.20
CA GLU A 40 -11.23 -5.83 -20.28
C GLU A 40 -10.70 -5.48 -18.88
N ARG A 41 -9.40 -5.67 -18.65
CA ARG A 41 -8.76 -5.47 -17.35
C ARG A 41 -8.00 -4.15 -17.33
N GLN A 42 -8.15 -3.43 -16.24
CA GLN A 42 -7.21 -2.36 -15.90
C GLN A 42 -5.92 -3.00 -15.34
N HIS A 43 -4.78 -2.49 -15.80
CA HIS A 43 -3.44 -2.96 -15.44
C HIS A 43 -2.74 -1.95 -14.55
N PHE A 44 -1.98 -2.47 -13.60
CA PHE A 44 -1.36 -1.69 -12.54
C PHE A 44 0.08 -2.12 -12.28
N GLY A 45 0.89 -1.16 -11.85
CA GLY A 45 2.12 -1.42 -11.13
C GLY A 45 1.92 -1.07 -9.66
N LEU A 46 2.35 -1.93 -8.75
CA LEU A 46 2.33 -1.66 -7.31
C LEU A 46 3.75 -1.76 -6.78
N SER A 47 4.21 -0.75 -6.04
CA SER A 47 5.53 -0.82 -5.44
C SER A 47 5.58 -0.31 -4.00
N HIS A 48 6.43 -0.98 -3.21
CA HIS A 48 6.72 -0.65 -1.81
C HIS A 48 8.24 -0.68 -1.59
N GLY A 49 8.74 0.30 -0.83
CA GLY A 49 10.12 0.29 -0.34
C GLY A 49 10.35 -0.84 0.66
N GLN A 50 11.55 -1.40 0.66
CA GLN A 50 11.99 -2.44 1.59
C GLN A 50 13.03 -1.88 2.57
N ASP A 51 13.18 -2.51 3.74
CA ASP A 51 14.14 -2.12 4.79
C ASP A 51 15.60 -2.03 4.29
N ASN A 52 15.96 -2.81 3.27
CA ASN A 52 17.28 -2.83 2.65
C ASN A 52 17.50 -1.73 1.58
N GLY A 53 16.52 -0.83 1.39
CA GLY A 53 16.53 0.18 0.33
C GLY A 53 16.10 -0.34 -1.04
N GLY A 54 15.73 -1.62 -1.15
CA GLY A 54 15.16 -2.21 -2.37
C GLY A 54 13.70 -1.84 -2.57
N ILE A 55 13.15 -2.24 -3.72
CA ILE A 55 11.74 -2.05 -4.06
C ILE A 55 11.13 -3.41 -4.34
N HIS A 56 10.05 -3.73 -3.62
CA HIS A 56 9.18 -4.84 -3.97
C HIS A 56 8.14 -4.35 -4.98
N TYR A 57 8.12 -4.95 -6.16
CA TYR A 57 7.22 -4.57 -7.25
C TYR A 57 6.28 -5.71 -7.62
N LEU A 58 5.00 -5.41 -7.79
CA LEU A 58 3.99 -6.31 -8.32
C LEU A 58 3.44 -5.76 -9.64
N ALA A 59 3.50 -6.57 -10.70
CA ALA A 59 2.64 -6.38 -11.86
C ALA A 59 1.24 -6.88 -11.49
N ALA A 60 0.21 -6.10 -11.77
CA ALA A 60 -1.14 -6.42 -11.35
C ALA A 60 -2.22 -6.10 -12.40
N ALA A 61 -3.33 -6.81 -12.34
CA ALA A 61 -4.50 -6.56 -13.18
C ALA A 61 -5.79 -6.88 -12.43
N THR A 62 -6.87 -6.14 -12.73
CA THR A 62 -8.16 -6.27 -12.06
C THR A 62 -8.71 -7.70 -12.14
N GLU A 63 -9.20 -8.24 -11.01
CA GLU A 63 -10.01 -9.46 -10.98
C GLU A 63 -11.34 -9.21 -11.69
N LEU A 64 -11.73 -10.08 -12.63
CA LEU A 64 -13.05 -10.04 -13.27
C LEU A 64 -14.09 -10.85 -12.48
N ASN A 65 -13.64 -11.82 -11.67
CA ASN A 65 -14.48 -12.65 -10.83
C ASN A 65 -13.91 -12.67 -9.40
N THR A 66 -14.78 -12.69 -8.40
CA THR A 66 -14.35 -12.79 -7.00
C THR A 66 -13.53 -14.07 -6.77
N GLY A 67 -12.29 -13.91 -6.27
CA GLY A 67 -11.41 -15.03 -5.94
C GLY A 67 -10.66 -15.60 -7.15
N GLU A 68 -10.62 -14.86 -8.26
CA GLU A 68 -9.95 -15.28 -9.49
C GLU A 68 -8.45 -15.51 -9.29
N ALA A 69 -7.76 -14.65 -8.52
CA ALA A 69 -6.34 -14.81 -8.27
C ALA A 69 -6.02 -16.18 -7.64
N GLU A 70 -6.77 -16.58 -6.61
CA GLU A 70 -6.61 -17.88 -5.95
C GLU A 70 -6.88 -19.04 -6.92
N ALA A 71 -7.94 -18.95 -7.72
CA ALA A 71 -8.30 -19.98 -8.71
C ALA A 71 -7.20 -20.19 -9.77
N LEU A 72 -6.43 -19.15 -10.07
CA LEU A 72 -5.31 -19.18 -11.01
C LEU A 72 -3.96 -19.48 -10.32
N GLY A 73 -3.92 -19.58 -8.99
CA GLY A 73 -2.67 -19.74 -8.24
C GLY A 73 -1.78 -18.50 -8.26
N LEU A 74 -2.37 -17.32 -8.46
CA LEU A 74 -1.72 -16.01 -8.43
C LEU A 74 -1.84 -15.37 -7.05
N ASP A 75 -0.88 -14.49 -6.72
CA ASP A 75 -1.01 -13.64 -5.55
C ASP A 75 -2.17 -12.65 -5.73
N ARG A 76 -2.80 -12.26 -4.62
CA ARG A 76 -3.89 -11.29 -4.61
C ARG A 76 -3.50 -10.05 -3.83
N PHE A 77 -3.74 -8.88 -4.41
CA PHE A 77 -3.67 -7.61 -3.70
C PHE A 77 -5.03 -6.90 -3.75
N THR A 78 -5.29 -6.03 -2.78
CA THR A 78 -6.50 -5.20 -2.75
C THR A 78 -6.08 -3.74 -2.75
N ILE A 79 -6.29 -3.06 -3.87
CA ILE A 79 -6.11 -1.61 -3.95
C ILE A 79 -7.19 -0.97 -3.10
N GLN A 80 -6.79 -0.26 -2.05
CA GLN A 80 -7.69 0.30 -1.06
C GLN A 80 -8.53 1.44 -1.65
N LYS A 81 -9.80 1.52 -1.25
CA LYS A 81 -10.61 2.72 -1.50
C LYS A 81 -10.06 3.94 -0.75
N GLY A 82 -10.45 5.14 -1.14
CA GLY A 82 -10.09 6.40 -0.48
C GLY A 82 -9.36 7.37 -1.40
N ALA A 83 -8.77 8.40 -0.82
CA ALA A 83 -8.10 9.47 -1.55
C ALA A 83 -6.64 9.12 -1.88
N TYR A 84 -6.25 9.43 -3.10
CA TYR A 84 -4.90 9.27 -3.65
C TYR A 84 -4.47 10.62 -4.23
N LEU A 85 -3.20 10.98 -4.04
CA LEU A 85 -2.59 12.09 -4.76
C LEU A 85 -1.89 11.55 -6.00
N GLY A 86 -2.16 12.16 -7.15
CA GLY A 86 -1.74 11.64 -8.44
C GLY A 86 -1.09 12.63 -9.38
N ILE A 87 -0.23 12.12 -10.26
CA ILE A 87 0.29 12.80 -11.44
C ILE A 87 0.12 11.88 -12.65
N THR A 88 -0.42 12.40 -13.74
CA THR A 88 -0.51 11.68 -15.02
C THR A 88 0.70 12.04 -15.87
N LEU A 89 1.39 11.02 -16.38
CA LEU A 89 2.46 11.14 -17.37
C LEU A 89 1.94 10.67 -18.72
N HIS A 90 2.27 11.40 -19.77
CA HIS A 90 1.83 11.09 -21.13
C HIS A 90 2.98 10.50 -21.95
N ASP A 91 2.72 9.40 -22.66
CA ASP A 91 3.72 8.69 -23.48
C ASP A 91 4.99 8.33 -22.70
N TYR A 92 4.81 7.65 -21.56
CA TYR A 92 5.90 7.31 -20.62
C TYR A 92 7.02 6.46 -21.25
N LEU A 93 6.74 5.81 -22.39
CA LEU A 93 7.72 5.07 -23.17
C LEU A 93 8.88 5.93 -23.68
N LYS A 94 8.72 7.26 -23.74
CA LYS A 94 9.80 8.19 -24.09
C LYS A 94 10.86 8.30 -23.00
N ASP A 95 10.48 8.09 -21.75
CA ASP A 95 11.37 8.17 -20.60
C ASP A 95 10.83 7.32 -19.45
N LEU A 96 11.24 6.04 -19.43
CA LEU A 96 10.84 5.11 -18.38
C LEU A 96 11.26 5.56 -16.97
N GLY A 97 12.31 6.38 -16.87
CA GLY A 97 12.78 6.92 -15.59
C GLY A 97 11.89 8.03 -15.03
N GLU A 98 10.97 8.59 -15.82
CA GLU A 98 10.05 9.65 -15.37
C GLU A 98 9.08 9.15 -14.30
N ILE A 99 8.68 7.88 -14.36
CA ILE A 99 7.84 7.24 -13.34
C ILE A 99 8.53 7.27 -11.97
N GLY A 100 9.79 6.82 -11.91
CA GLY A 100 10.57 6.82 -10.67
C GLY A 100 10.73 8.21 -10.07
N ARG A 101 11.14 9.19 -10.89
CA ARG A 101 11.26 10.60 -10.44
C ARG A 101 9.92 11.20 -10.01
N THR A 102 8.83 10.75 -10.61
CA THR A 102 7.48 11.18 -10.21
C THR A 102 7.11 10.65 -8.83
N PHE A 103 7.43 9.39 -8.53
CA PHE A 103 7.23 8.85 -7.18
C PHE A 103 8.17 9.48 -6.15
N GLU A 104 9.44 9.76 -6.49
CA GLU A 104 10.34 10.53 -5.60
C GLU A 104 9.73 11.86 -5.16
N ARG A 105 9.00 12.53 -6.06
CA ARG A 105 8.26 13.77 -5.74
C ARG A 105 6.99 13.51 -4.94
N LEU A 106 6.17 12.52 -5.32
CA LEU A 106 4.93 12.19 -4.62
C LEU A 106 5.18 11.72 -3.17
N LEU A 107 6.26 10.97 -2.94
CA LEU A 107 6.65 10.45 -1.62
C LEU A 107 7.14 11.54 -0.65
N GLN A 108 7.40 12.76 -1.13
CA GLN A 108 7.71 13.92 -0.29
C GLN A 108 6.45 14.62 0.25
N THR A 109 5.27 14.18 -0.17
CA THR A 109 3.99 14.76 0.29
C THR A 109 3.84 14.52 1.80
N PRO A 110 3.50 15.55 2.60
CA PRO A 110 3.01 15.31 3.95
C PRO A 110 1.70 14.50 3.91
N ASP A 111 1.37 13.81 4.99
CA ASP A 111 0.09 13.10 5.15
C ASP A 111 -0.15 11.92 4.20
N LEU A 112 0.91 11.22 3.81
CA LEU A 112 0.78 9.91 3.17
C LEU A 112 0.28 8.86 4.16
N ASP A 113 -0.50 7.92 3.64
CA ASP A 113 -0.88 6.74 4.40
C ASP A 113 0.38 5.93 4.74
N PRO A 114 0.67 5.64 6.03
CA PRO A 114 1.87 4.89 6.40
C PRO A 114 1.86 3.43 5.90
N GLN A 115 0.71 2.92 5.48
CA GLN A 115 0.57 1.60 4.84
C GLN A 115 0.29 1.74 3.33
N GLY A 116 0.41 2.96 2.81
CA GLY A 116 0.23 3.28 1.40
C GLY A 116 1.41 2.81 0.56
N TYR A 117 1.10 2.48 -0.69
CA TYR A 117 2.03 2.02 -1.71
C TYR A 117 2.06 3.02 -2.87
N CYS A 118 3.08 2.93 -3.70
CA CYS A 118 3.09 3.56 -5.01
C CYS A 118 2.22 2.74 -5.97
N LEU A 119 1.28 3.40 -6.64
CA LEU A 119 0.35 2.79 -7.58
C LEU A 119 0.50 3.43 -8.96
N GLU A 120 0.77 2.62 -9.97
CA GLU A 120 0.78 2.99 -11.37
C GLU A 120 -0.50 2.45 -12.01
N ILE A 121 -1.22 3.30 -12.74
CA ILE A 121 -2.39 2.90 -13.55
C ILE A 121 -2.06 3.16 -15.01
N TYR A 122 -2.04 2.12 -15.84
CA TYR A 122 -1.71 2.25 -17.26
C TYR A 122 -2.97 2.43 -18.11
N ASP A 123 -2.94 3.42 -18.99
CA ASP A 123 -3.95 3.65 -20.03
C ASP A 123 -3.25 3.90 -21.38
N GLY A 124 -3.09 2.83 -22.16
CA GLY A 124 -2.36 2.87 -23.42
C GLY A 124 -0.89 3.27 -23.23
N LYS A 125 -0.55 4.50 -23.61
CA LYS A 125 0.81 5.06 -23.46
C LYS A 125 0.93 6.01 -22.28
N ASP A 126 -0.15 6.25 -21.56
CA ASP A 126 -0.18 7.14 -20.42
C ASP A 126 -0.15 6.31 -19.14
N VAL A 127 0.40 6.89 -18.08
CA VAL A 127 0.44 6.26 -16.76
C VAL A 127 0.10 7.28 -15.68
N GLN A 128 -0.80 6.91 -14.77
CA GLN A 128 -1.07 7.70 -13.57
C GLN A 128 -0.26 7.13 -12.41
N CYS A 129 0.64 7.95 -11.85
CA CYS A 129 1.39 7.64 -10.65
C CYS A 129 0.66 8.19 -9.44
N LEU A 130 0.27 7.32 -8.50
CA LEU A 130 -0.59 7.63 -7.37
C LEU A 130 0.05 7.17 -6.05
N VAL A 131 -0.13 7.96 -4.99
CA VAL A 131 0.19 7.58 -3.61
C VAL A 131 -1.02 7.80 -2.73
N LYS A 132 -1.25 6.89 -1.78
CA LYS A 132 -2.41 6.96 -0.90
C LYS A 132 -2.23 8.06 0.15
N LEU A 133 -3.27 8.87 0.34
CA LEU A 133 -3.31 9.87 1.41
C LEU A 133 -3.86 9.23 2.70
N LYS A 134 -3.34 9.68 3.84
CA LYS A 134 -3.82 9.28 5.16
C LYS A 134 -5.31 9.59 5.30
N THR A 135 -6.06 8.68 5.91
CA THR A 135 -7.44 8.96 6.35
C THR A 135 -7.42 9.76 7.66
N GLU A 136 -8.57 10.25 8.14
CA GLU A 136 -8.63 10.97 9.41
C GLU A 136 -7.95 10.17 10.52
N SER A 137 -7.11 10.84 11.32
CA SER A 137 -6.32 10.19 12.36
C SER A 137 -7.20 9.53 13.41
N VAL A 138 -7.10 8.22 13.56
CA VAL A 138 -7.87 7.48 14.54
C VAL A 138 -7.16 7.54 15.90
N PRO A 139 -7.81 8.05 16.96
CA PRO A 139 -7.20 8.10 18.29
C PRO A 139 -6.96 6.69 18.86
N LEU A 140 -5.97 6.57 19.74
CA LEU A 140 -5.74 5.32 20.47
C LEU A 140 -6.97 4.91 21.30
N PRO A 141 -7.18 3.59 21.55
CA PRO A 141 -8.32 3.11 22.30
C PRO A 141 -8.44 3.79 23.67
N PRO A 142 -9.61 4.36 24.04
CA PRO A 142 -9.75 5.17 25.26
C PRO A 142 -9.58 4.38 26.57
N LYS A 143 -9.58 3.04 26.51
CA LYS A 143 -9.51 2.13 27.66
C LYS A 143 -8.14 1.44 27.82
N LEU A 144 -7.07 2.06 27.34
CA LEU A 144 -5.70 1.63 27.65
C LEU A 144 -5.37 1.93 29.12
N GLY A 145 -4.60 1.07 29.78
CA GLY A 145 -4.13 1.34 31.13
C GLY A 145 -3.19 2.56 31.16
N GLN A 146 -3.18 3.31 32.25
CA GLN A 146 -2.34 4.52 32.38
C GLN A 146 -0.84 4.29 32.06
N PRO A 147 -0.21 3.16 32.45
CA PRO A 147 1.16 2.88 32.04
C PRO A 147 1.34 2.80 30.52
N ALA A 148 0.42 2.12 29.82
CA ALA A 148 0.47 1.99 28.37
C ALA A 148 0.26 3.34 27.66
N GLN A 149 -0.72 4.13 28.12
CA GLN A 149 -0.96 5.47 27.56
C GLN A 149 0.29 6.37 27.65
N ARG A 150 0.94 6.38 28.82
CA ARG A 150 2.17 7.17 29.03
C ARG A 150 3.32 6.67 28.17
N ALA A 151 3.49 5.34 28.08
CA ALA A 151 4.54 4.74 27.27
C ALA A 151 4.39 5.09 25.79
N LEU A 152 3.17 4.94 25.24
CA LEU A 152 2.86 5.28 23.84
C LEU A 152 3.10 6.78 23.57
N ALA A 153 2.55 7.66 24.41
CA ALA A 153 2.75 9.10 24.27
C ALA A 153 4.24 9.49 24.33
N SER A 154 5.01 8.86 25.23
CA SER A 154 6.47 9.10 25.32
C SER A 154 7.25 8.62 24.10
N ALA A 155 6.72 7.63 23.38
CA ALA A 155 7.25 7.15 22.10
C ALA A 155 6.72 7.94 20.89
N GLY A 156 5.91 8.99 21.12
CA GLY A 156 5.29 9.79 20.06
C GLY A 156 4.11 9.10 19.37
N ILE A 157 3.60 7.99 19.92
CA ILE A 157 2.48 7.22 19.37
C ILE A 157 1.19 7.78 19.97
N ASN A 158 0.44 8.54 19.18
CA ASN A 158 -0.80 9.22 19.62
C ASN A 158 -2.04 8.69 18.90
N THR A 159 -1.84 8.00 17.77
CA THR A 159 -2.91 7.52 16.88
C THR A 159 -2.68 6.06 16.50
N LEU A 160 -3.71 5.40 15.95
CA LEU A 160 -3.54 4.04 15.41
C LEU A 160 -2.61 4.02 14.19
N GLU A 161 -2.54 5.10 13.41
CA GLU A 161 -1.62 5.14 12.26
C GLU A 161 -0.16 5.28 12.70
N ASP A 162 0.09 5.93 13.84
CA ASP A 162 1.43 5.93 14.44
C ASP A 162 1.88 4.51 14.80
N CYS A 163 0.95 3.66 15.27
CA CYS A 163 1.23 2.25 15.55
C CYS A 163 1.64 1.47 14.29
N CYS A 164 1.15 1.85 13.10
CA CYS A 164 1.49 1.18 11.84
C CYS A 164 2.97 1.31 11.47
N ARG A 165 3.70 2.21 12.11
CA ARG A 165 5.14 2.44 11.85
C ARG A 165 6.05 1.45 12.60
N PHE A 166 5.46 0.55 13.38
CA PHE A 166 6.19 -0.34 14.27
C PHE A 166 5.69 -1.77 14.12
N ARG A 167 6.57 -2.73 14.39
CA ARG A 167 6.18 -4.13 14.57
C ARG A 167 5.45 -4.29 15.91
N GLU A 168 4.52 -5.24 16.00
CA GLU A 168 3.83 -5.56 17.26
C GLU A 168 4.84 -5.87 18.39
N THR A 169 5.94 -6.56 18.04
CA THR A 169 7.02 -6.92 18.96
C THR A 169 7.87 -5.73 19.42
N GLU A 170 7.88 -4.63 18.67
CA GLU A 170 8.59 -3.40 19.05
C GLU A 170 7.74 -2.60 20.03
N LEU A 171 6.43 -2.45 19.78
CA LEU A 171 5.52 -1.86 20.76
C LEU A 171 5.51 -2.64 22.07
N ALA A 172 5.57 -3.98 22.00
CA ALA A 172 5.62 -4.84 23.18
C ALA A 172 6.86 -4.60 24.08
N LYS A 173 7.94 -4.02 23.54
CA LYS A 173 9.16 -3.70 24.31
C LYS A 173 9.02 -2.38 25.09
N LEU A 174 8.02 -1.56 24.79
CA LEU A 174 7.79 -0.31 25.51
C LEU A 174 7.38 -0.61 26.95
N HIS A 175 8.17 -0.12 27.91
CA HIS A 175 7.92 -0.33 29.32
C HIS A 175 6.56 0.27 29.72
N GLY A 176 5.60 -0.59 30.06
CA GLY A 176 4.22 -0.21 30.37
C GLY A 176 3.18 -0.66 29.34
N VAL A 177 3.60 -1.08 28.14
CA VAL A 177 2.73 -1.69 27.12
C VAL A 177 2.70 -3.20 27.33
N GLY A 178 1.67 -3.68 28.04
CA GLY A 178 1.45 -5.10 28.27
C GLY A 178 0.58 -5.79 27.21
N PRO A 179 0.43 -7.12 27.26
CA PRO A 179 -0.36 -7.90 26.29
C PRO A 179 -1.80 -7.38 26.12
N ASN A 180 -2.45 -7.00 27.22
CA ASN A 180 -3.82 -6.46 27.19
C ASN A 180 -3.93 -5.14 26.41
N ALA A 181 -2.87 -4.31 26.41
CA ALA A 181 -2.84 -3.08 25.63
C ALA A 181 -2.69 -3.41 24.15
N LEU A 182 -1.78 -4.32 23.80
CA LEU A 182 -1.56 -4.78 22.42
C LEU A 182 -2.83 -5.40 21.82
N THR A 183 -3.53 -6.27 22.56
CA THR A 183 -4.80 -6.85 22.08
C THR A 183 -5.83 -5.78 21.75
N LYS A 184 -5.97 -4.74 22.57
CA LYS A 184 -6.91 -3.64 22.33
C LYS A 184 -6.50 -2.78 21.14
N ILE A 185 -5.21 -2.48 21.01
CA ILE A 185 -4.68 -1.72 19.88
C ILE A 185 -4.91 -2.51 18.59
N LYS A 186 -4.53 -3.79 18.56
CA LYS A 186 -4.71 -4.67 17.40
C LYS A 186 -6.17 -4.80 16.96
N ALA A 187 -7.09 -4.95 17.91
CA ALA A 187 -8.52 -5.00 17.60
C ALA A 187 -9.00 -3.68 16.97
N ALA A 188 -8.63 -2.54 17.56
CA ALA A 188 -9.00 -1.23 17.01
C ALA A 188 -8.35 -1.00 15.63
N MET A 189 -7.10 -1.39 15.42
CA MET A 189 -6.44 -1.31 14.13
C MET A 189 -7.21 -2.12 13.07
N ALA A 190 -7.59 -3.36 13.38
CA ALA A 190 -8.36 -4.20 12.48
C ALA A 190 -9.74 -3.62 12.11
N GLU A 191 -10.43 -2.97 13.05
CA GLU A 191 -11.70 -2.26 12.79
C GLU A 191 -11.55 -1.12 11.78
N HIS A 192 -10.35 -0.55 11.67
CA HIS A 192 -10.00 0.53 10.75
C HIS A 192 -9.15 0.08 9.55
N GLY A 193 -8.97 -1.24 9.35
CA GLY A 193 -8.16 -1.77 8.24
C GLY A 193 -6.66 -1.48 8.36
N LEU A 194 -6.19 -1.20 9.58
CA LEU A 194 -4.80 -0.93 9.92
C LEU A 194 -4.12 -2.19 10.48
N TYR A 195 -2.81 -2.30 10.32
CA TYR A 195 -1.98 -3.37 10.85
C TYR A 195 -0.58 -2.85 11.25
N PHE A 196 0.11 -3.61 12.09
CA PHE A 196 1.52 -3.35 12.42
C PHE A 196 2.41 -3.66 11.22
N ASN A 197 3.51 -2.94 11.07
CA ASN A 197 4.54 -3.23 10.05
C ASN A 197 5.25 -4.58 10.28
#